data_AF-A0A6G3MNN4-F1
#
_entry.id   AF-A0A6G3MNN4-F1
#
_cell.length_a   1.000
_cell.length_b   1.000
_cell.length_c   1.000
_cell.angle_alpha   90.00
_cell.angle_beta   90.00
_cell.angle_gamma   90.00
#
_symmetry.space_group_name_H-M   'P 1'
#
loop_
_entity.id
_entity.type
_entity.pdbx_description
1 polymer ?
#
loop_
_entity_poly.entity_id
_entity_poly.type
_entity_poly.pdbx_seq_one_letter_code
_entity_poly.pdbx_strand_id
1 'polypeptide(L)'
;EIIKLFCSTFDNDFTSDMNKMISDIEESYKLSDLFYTFCPYIGSFNSSFLILASSVWPLAHVNDVGLPHEISSMYANFDNWYSHRFNGRRIRFLDQYTRVEL
;
A
#
# COMPACT_ATOMS: atom_id res chain seq x y z
N GLU A 1 -17.16 7.08 -10.68
CA GLU A 1 -18.55 7.08 -11.23
C GLU A 1 -19.21 5.70 -11.17
N ILE A 2 -18.52 4.62 -11.56
CA ILE A 2 -19.07 3.24 -11.53
C ILE A 2 -19.51 2.79 -10.12
N ILE A 3 -18.73 3.06 -9.08
CA ILE A 3 -19.10 2.64 -7.72
C ILE A 3 -20.36 3.36 -7.22
N LYS A 4 -20.56 4.64 -7.60
CA LYS A 4 -21.80 5.37 -7.30
C LYS A 4 -23.00 4.75 -8.01
N LEU A 5 -22.82 4.31 -9.27
CA LEU A 5 -23.84 3.57 -10.00
C LEU A 5 -24.17 2.25 -9.28
N PHE A 6 -23.16 1.48 -8.87
CA PHE A 6 -23.38 0.24 -8.12
C PHE A 6 -24.06 0.47 -6.76
N CYS A 7 -23.72 1.53 -6.02
CA CYS A 7 -24.45 1.86 -4.78
C CYS A 7 -25.91 2.23 -5.04
N SER A 8 -26.23 2.76 -6.22
CA SER A 8 -27.62 3.10 -6.58
C SER A 8 -28.43 1.90 -7.10
N THR A 9 -27.74 0.87 -7.59
CA THR A 9 -28.36 -0.33 -8.18
C THR A 9 -28.39 -1.51 -7.21
N PHE A 10 -27.44 -1.56 -6.27
CA PHE A 10 -27.25 -2.63 -5.29
C PHE A 10 -27.13 -2.04 -3.88
N ASP A 11 -27.34 -2.87 -2.87
CA ASP A 11 -27.24 -2.45 -1.47
C ASP A 11 -25.84 -1.93 -1.11
N ASN A 12 -25.76 -1.03 -0.13
CA ASN A 12 -24.50 -0.46 0.33
C ASN A 12 -23.49 -1.53 0.82
N ASP A 13 -23.97 -2.65 1.33
CA ASP A 13 -23.11 -3.76 1.75
C ASP A 13 -22.34 -4.37 0.57
N PHE A 14 -22.94 -4.39 -0.63
CA PHE A 14 -22.31 -4.89 -1.85
C PHE A 14 -21.10 -4.04 -2.28
N THR A 15 -21.14 -2.73 -2.01
CA THR A 15 -20.08 -1.80 -2.42
C THR A 15 -19.16 -1.40 -1.27
N SER A 16 -19.42 -1.86 -0.04
CA SER A 16 -18.70 -1.50 1.17
C SER A 16 -17.19 -1.68 1.01
N ASP A 17 -16.75 -2.84 0.53
CA ASP A 17 -15.33 -3.12 0.36
C ASP A 17 -14.71 -2.33 -0.79
N MET A 18 -15.44 -2.09 -1.89
CA MET A 18 -14.96 -1.21 -2.97
C MET A 18 -14.74 0.24 -2.49
N ASN A 19 -15.62 0.74 -1.63
CA ASN A 19 -15.45 2.07 -1.02
C ASN A 19 -14.24 2.10 -0.09
N LYS A 20 -14.00 1.04 0.71
CA LYS A 20 -12.80 0.91 1.54
C LYS A 20 -11.54 0.84 0.68
N MET A 21 -11.54 0.12 -0.44
CA MET A 21 -10.42 0.06 -1.38
C MET A 21 -10.04 1.45 -1.91
N ILE A 22 -11.02 2.27 -2.28
CA ILE A 22 -10.74 3.67 -2.69
C ILE A 22 -10.10 4.43 -1.53
N SER A 23 -10.68 4.34 -0.34
CA SER A 23 -10.16 5.02 0.85
C SER A 23 -8.71 4.61 1.17
N ASP A 24 -8.39 3.31 1.07
CA ASP A 24 -7.04 2.79 1.29
C ASP A 24 -6.03 3.44 0.31
N ILE A 25 -6.39 3.59 -0.97
CA ILE A 25 -5.52 4.24 -1.96
C ILE A 25 -5.29 5.71 -1.58
N GLU A 26 -6.34 6.44 -1.24
CA GLU A 26 -6.24 7.86 -0.87
C GLU A 26 -5.40 8.07 0.40
N GLU A 27 -5.57 7.20 1.39
CA GLU A 27 -4.76 7.23 2.63
C GLU A 27 -3.32 6.83 2.35
N SER A 28 -3.09 5.89 1.44
CA SER A 28 -1.75 5.43 1.06
C SER A 28 -0.88 6.54 0.50
N TYR A 29 -1.44 7.42 -0.36
CA TYR A 29 -0.69 8.55 -0.89
C TYR A 29 -0.26 9.51 0.23
N LYS A 30 -1.16 9.83 1.16
CA LYS A 30 -0.85 10.68 2.31
C LYS A 30 0.22 10.05 3.21
N LEU A 31 0.16 8.73 3.42
CA LEU A 31 1.15 8.01 4.22
C LEU A 31 2.50 7.93 3.53
N SER A 32 2.53 7.72 2.22
CA SER A 32 3.75 7.78 1.41
C SER A 32 4.42 9.15 1.54
N ASP A 33 3.68 10.25 1.38
CA ASP A 33 4.23 11.60 1.53
C ASP A 33 4.80 11.86 2.94
N LEU A 34 4.12 11.36 3.97
CA LEU A 34 4.62 11.43 5.36
C LEU A 34 5.89 10.61 5.56
N PHE A 35 6.01 9.45 4.92
CA PHE A 35 7.23 8.66 4.94
C PHE A 35 8.39 9.42 4.28
N TYR A 36 8.19 10.01 3.10
CA TYR A 36 9.22 10.79 2.41
C TYR A 36 9.64 12.04 3.19
N THR A 37 8.74 12.61 4.00
CA THR A 37 9.10 13.70 4.92
C THR A 37 10.04 13.23 6.03
N PHE A 38 9.87 12.00 6.53
CA PHE A 38 10.72 11.41 7.57
C PHE A 38 12.04 10.84 7.02
N CYS A 39 11.98 10.22 5.84
CA CYS A 39 13.11 9.61 5.16
C CYS A 39 13.25 10.21 3.75
N PRO A 40 13.78 11.45 3.62
CA PRO A 40 13.87 12.13 2.34
C PRO A 40 14.91 11.51 1.38
N TYR A 41 15.78 10.64 1.90
CA TYR A 41 16.81 9.96 1.11
C TYR A 41 16.59 8.45 1.14
N ILE A 42 15.97 7.94 0.07
CA ILE A 42 15.74 6.49 -0.15
C ILE A 42 16.60 6.01 -1.33
N GLY A 43 17.70 6.72 -1.62
CA GLY A 43 18.51 6.53 -2.81
C GLY A 43 17.97 7.31 -4.01
N SER A 44 18.32 6.87 -5.22
CA SER A 44 17.96 7.51 -6.50
C SER A 44 16.59 7.10 -7.04
N PHE A 45 15.77 6.40 -6.24
CA PHE A 45 14.49 5.86 -6.68
C PHE A 45 13.34 6.78 -6.30
N ASN A 46 12.49 7.10 -7.28
CA ASN A 46 11.18 7.64 -7.00
C ASN A 46 10.24 6.46 -6.73
N SER A 47 9.90 6.23 -5.46
CA SER A 47 9.00 5.15 -5.05
C SER A 47 7.64 5.70 -4.66
N SER A 48 6.64 4.83 -4.60
CA SER A 48 5.34 5.13 -3.99
C SER A 48 4.81 3.85 -3.35
N PHE A 49 4.39 3.94 -2.08
CA PHE A 49 3.86 2.80 -1.33
C PHE A 49 2.34 2.85 -1.27
N LEU A 50 1.71 1.73 -1.62
CA LEU A 50 0.29 1.51 -1.39
C LEU A 50 0.11 0.58 -0.18
N ILE A 51 -0.45 1.12 0.90
CA ILE A 51 -0.73 0.40 2.14
C ILE A 51 -2.18 -0.05 2.10
N LEU A 52 -2.38 -1.34 1.86
CA LEU A 52 -3.69 -1.91 1.58
C LEU A 52 -4.15 -2.82 2.72
N ALA A 53 -5.41 -2.71 3.15
CA ALA A 53 -5.95 -3.55 4.20
C ALA A 53 -6.16 -5.00 3.70
N SER A 54 -5.53 -5.97 4.35
CA SER A 54 -5.59 -7.38 3.96
C SER A 54 -6.99 -8.01 4.05
N SER A 55 -7.89 -7.43 4.86
CA SER A 55 -9.28 -7.87 4.98
C SER A 55 -10.19 -7.32 3.87
N VAL A 56 -9.71 -6.36 3.09
CA VAL A 56 -10.49 -5.67 2.05
C VAL A 56 -10.02 -6.11 0.67
N TRP A 57 -8.70 -6.17 0.48
CA TRP A 57 -8.11 -6.44 -0.82
C TRP A 57 -7.98 -7.95 -1.07
N PRO A 58 -8.43 -8.46 -2.23
CA PRO A 58 -8.28 -9.87 -2.60
C PRO A 58 -6.86 -10.18 -3.10
N LEU A 59 -5.85 -9.71 -2.37
CA LEU A 59 -4.44 -9.86 -2.72
C LEU A 59 -3.81 -10.88 -1.78
N ALA A 60 -3.08 -11.83 -2.37
CA ALA A 60 -2.35 -12.85 -1.63
C ALA A 60 -0.87 -12.74 -1.96
N HIS A 61 -0.03 -13.01 -0.97
CA HIS A 61 1.41 -13.17 -1.20
C HIS A 61 1.64 -14.50 -1.91
N VAL A 62 2.37 -14.45 -3.03
CA VAL A 62 2.62 -15.62 -3.86
C VAL A 62 3.95 -16.26 -3.51
N ASN A 63 5.05 -15.51 -3.60
CA ASN A 63 6.41 -15.98 -3.30
C ASN A 63 7.29 -14.80 -2.87
N ASP A 64 8.35 -15.10 -2.12
CA ASP A 64 9.43 -14.16 -1.83
C ASP A 64 10.35 -14.03 -3.05
N VAL A 65 10.69 -12.79 -3.40
CA VAL A 65 11.62 -12.47 -4.48
C VAL A 65 12.94 -11.99 -3.88
N GLY A 66 14.07 -12.42 -4.46
CA GLY A 66 15.37 -11.85 -4.14
C GLY A 66 15.46 -10.43 -4.67
N LEU A 67 15.29 -9.44 -3.78
CA LEU A 67 15.34 -8.03 -4.14
C LEU A 67 16.79 -7.50 -4.12
N PRO A 68 17.14 -6.53 -4.99
CA PRO A 68 18.37 -5.77 -4.86
C PRO A 68 18.53 -5.14 -3.46
N HIS A 69 19.78 -4.91 -3.06
CA HIS A 69 20.10 -4.41 -1.72
C HIS A 69 19.43 -3.06 -1.43
N GLU A 70 19.39 -2.18 -2.42
CA GLU A 70 18.80 -0.85 -2.32
C GLU A 70 17.29 -0.92 -2.04
N ILE A 71 16.57 -1.79 -2.75
CA ILE A 71 15.12 -1.99 -2.56
C ILE A 71 14.86 -2.64 -1.20
N SER A 72 15.66 -3.65 -0.83
CA SER A 72 15.54 -4.33 0.46
C SER A 72 15.75 -3.36 1.63
N SER A 73 16.71 -2.44 1.52
CA SER A 73 16.98 -1.41 2.51
C SER A 73 15.83 -0.41 2.62
N MET A 74 15.26 -0.01 1.48
CA MET A 74 14.06 0.84 1.44
C MET A 74 12.87 0.18 2.13
N TYR A 75 12.63 -1.11 1.88
CA TYR A 75 11.53 -1.86 2.52
C TYR A 75 11.71 -1.96 4.03
N ALA A 76 12.93 -2.23 4.49
CA ALA A 76 13.25 -2.28 5.92
C ALA A 76 13.04 -0.91 6.60
N ASN A 77 13.44 0.18 5.95
CA ASN A 77 13.21 1.54 6.47
C ASN A 77 11.72 1.86 6.56
N PHE A 78 10.94 1.49 5.54
CA PHE A 78 9.50 1.71 5.53
C PHE A 78 8.79 0.89 6.61
N ASP A 79 9.09 -0.41 6.73
CA ASP A 79 8.49 -1.29 7.74
C ASP A 79 8.80 -0.82 9.17
N ASN A 80 10.06 -0.41 9.41
CA ASN A 80 10.46 0.16 10.69
C ASN A 80 9.69 1.45 11.01
N TRP A 81 9.61 2.38 10.06
CA TRP A 81 8.85 3.61 10.23
C TRP A 81 7.36 3.35 10.50
N TYR A 82 6.75 2.46 9.74
CA TYR A 82 5.32 2.18 9.84
C TYR A 82 4.96 1.46 11.15
N SER A 83 5.76 0.47 11.56
CA SER A 83 5.54 -0.26 12.81
C SER A 83 5.66 0.63 14.05
N HIS A 84 6.58 1.58 14.06
CA HIS A 84 6.69 2.58 15.13
C HIS A 84 5.49 3.53 15.19
N ARG A 85 4.92 3.88 14.03
CA ARG A 85 3.78 4.79 13.94
C ARG A 85 2.46 4.11 14.28
N PHE A 86 2.30 2.84 13.91
CA PHE A 86 1.06 2.09 14.05
C PHE A 86 1.27 0.79 14.83
N ASN A 87 1.17 0.91 16.15
CA ASN A 87 1.30 -0.23 17.06
C ASN A 87 0.31 -1.36 16.72
N GLY A 88 0.84 -2.58 16.65
CA GLY A 88 0.06 -3.79 16.39
C GLY A 88 -0.26 -4.06 14.92
N ARG A 89 0.17 -3.19 13.99
CA ARG A 89 0.06 -3.46 12.55
C ARG A 89 1.35 -4.13 12.04
N ARG A 90 1.19 -4.98 11.03
CA ARG A 90 2.28 -5.63 10.31
C ARG A 90 2.08 -5.42 8.82
N ILE A 91 3.14 -5.12 8.09
CA ILE A 91 3.11 -5.02 6.63
C ILE A 91 3.64 -6.31 6.03
N ARG A 92 3.12 -6.65 4.86
CA ARG A 92 3.73 -7.61 3.95
C ARG A 92 3.83 -6.97 2.58
N PHE A 93 5.02 -6.93 2.01
CA PHE A 93 5.25 -6.44 0.66
C PHE A 93 4.80 -7.51 -0.35
N LEU A 94 4.17 -7.05 -1.44
CA LEU A 94 3.61 -7.90 -2.49
C LEU A 94 4.28 -7.58 -3.82
N ASP A 95 5.53 -8.03 -3.97
CA ASP A 95 6.40 -7.69 -5.10
C ASP A 95 5.80 -8.03 -6.46
N GLN A 96 4.96 -9.07 -6.54
CA GLN A 96 4.26 -9.47 -7.76
C GLN A 96 3.28 -8.41 -8.30
N TYR A 97 2.90 -7.42 -7.48
CA TYR A 97 2.07 -6.29 -7.90
C TYR A 97 2.85 -4.97 -7.99
N THR A 98 4.16 -5.00 -7.71
CA THR A 98 5.02 -3.81 -7.82
C THR A 98 5.40 -3.59 -9.28
N ARG A 99 5.33 -2.34 -9.72
CA ARG A 99 5.79 -1.91 -11.05
C ARG A 99 7.03 -1.04 -10.90
N VAL A 100 7.98 -1.21 -11.81
CA VAL A 100 9.23 -0.44 -11.86
C VAL A 100 9.38 0.13 -13.27
N GLU A 101 9.75 1.40 -13.35
CA GLU A 101 10.13 2.07 -14.59
C GLU A 101 11.67 2.14 -14.65
N LEU A 102 12.23 1.76 -15.79
CA LEU A 102 13.67 1.70 -16.06
C LEU A 102 14.06 2.73 -17.13
#